data_AF-A0A2A4MI39-F1
#
_entry.id   AF-A0A2A4MI39-F1
#
_cell.length_a   1.000
_cell.length_b   1.000
_cell.length_c   1.000
_cell.angle_alpha   90.00
_cell.angle_beta   90.00
_cell.angle_gamma   90.00
#
_symmetry.space_group_name_H-M   'P 1'
#
loop_
_entity.id
_entity.type
_entity.pdbx_description
1 polymer ?
#
loop_
_entity_poly.entity_id
_entity_poly.type
_entity_poly.pdbx_seq_one_letter_code
_entity_poly.pdbx_strand_id
1 'polypeptide(L)'
;MLLAYRYHSKTWFHVPVMCAIVVYDLCMPFYLYSTRDWYRRLIEQEEIFSFMIWTHLLLLITLYVLYTLQIIAGRQLLKGDNDAREDHAAQGKGILIARAFVILTAMMLVEPERPVEAVALLMGG
;
A
#
# COMPACT_ATOMS: atom_id res chain seq x y z
N MET A 1 -0.03 3.39 -11.71
CA MET A 1 -1.07 2.34 -11.68
C MET A 1 -2.15 2.62 -12.73
N LEU A 2 -2.89 3.73 -12.66
CA LEU A 2 -3.89 4.10 -13.69
C LEU A 2 -3.30 4.23 -15.11
N LEU A 3 -2.12 4.85 -15.24
CA LEU A 3 -1.39 4.92 -16.52
C LEU A 3 -0.98 3.53 -17.03
N ALA A 4 -0.51 2.65 -16.16
CA ALA A 4 -0.14 1.28 -16.54
C ALA A 4 -1.37 0.46 -16.96
N TYR A 5 -2.51 0.65 -16.29
CA TYR A 5 -3.78 0.03 -16.64
C TYR A 5 -4.29 0.50 -18.03
N ARG A 6 -4.19 1.82 -18.30
CA ARG A 6 -4.55 2.39 -19.61
C ARG A 6 -3.63 1.89 -20.74
N TYR A 7 -2.32 1.86 -20.50
CA TYR A 7 -1.31 1.50 -21.50
C TYR A 7 -0.83 0.04 -21.37
N HIS A 8 -1.71 -0.89 -21.01
CA HIS A 8 -1.38 -2.30 -20.81
C HIS A 8 -0.84 -3.01 -22.05
N SER A 9 -1.17 -2.51 -23.26
CA SER A 9 -0.66 -3.05 -24.54
C SER A 9 0.86 -2.83 -24.71
N LYS A 10 1.46 -1.82 -24.06
CA LYS A 10 2.90 -1.54 -24.13
C LYS A 10 3.63 -2.19 -22.97
N THR A 11 3.94 -3.48 -23.11
CA THR A 11 4.58 -4.31 -22.06
C THR A 11 5.89 -3.72 -21.52
N TRP A 12 6.72 -3.13 -22.40
CA TRP A 12 7.97 -2.46 -22.01
C TRP A 12 7.77 -1.30 -21.03
N PHE A 13 6.62 -0.63 -21.06
CA PHE A 13 6.27 0.43 -20.10
C PHE A 13 5.45 -0.12 -18.93
N HIS A 14 4.48 -1.00 -19.20
CA HIS A 14 3.57 -1.53 -18.21
C HIS A 14 4.31 -2.32 -17.11
N VAL A 15 5.21 -3.24 -17.51
CA VAL A 15 5.89 -4.13 -16.56
C VAL A 15 6.79 -3.36 -15.58
N PRO A 16 7.71 -2.47 -16.01
CA PRO A 16 8.52 -1.71 -15.07
C PRO A 16 7.69 -0.83 -14.12
N VAL A 17 6.61 -0.21 -14.61
CA VAL A 17 5.73 0.62 -13.77
C VAL A 17 5.03 -0.24 -12.72
N MET A 18 4.52 -1.42 -13.07
CA MET A 18 3.92 -2.33 -12.10
C MET A 18 4.93 -2.78 -11.05
N CYS A 19 6.15 -3.16 -11.47
CA CYS A 19 7.22 -3.55 -10.55
C CYS A 19 7.60 -2.43 -9.58
N ALA A 20 7.83 -1.21 -10.08
CA ALA A 20 8.18 -0.06 -9.23
C ALA A 20 7.10 0.22 -8.16
N ILE A 21 5.83 0.07 -8.54
CA ILE A 21 4.68 0.31 -7.67
C ILE A 21 4.55 -0.76 -6.60
N VAL A 22 4.78 -2.04 -6.94
CA VAL A 22 4.78 -3.14 -5.98
C VAL A 22 5.92 -2.97 -4.98
N VAL A 23 7.13 -2.63 -5.45
CA VAL A 23 8.29 -2.38 -4.59
C VAL A 23 8.02 -1.21 -3.65
N TYR A 24 7.47 -0.10 -4.16
CA TYR A 24 7.10 1.04 -3.33
C TYR A 24 6.15 0.63 -2.19
N ASP A 25 5.10 -0.13 -2.49
CA ASP A 25 4.13 -0.57 -1.48
C ASP A 25 4.74 -1.50 -0.45
N LEU A 26 5.61 -2.41 -0.88
CA LEU A 26 6.33 -3.29 0.04
C LEU A 26 7.26 -2.50 0.95
N CYS A 27 7.92 -1.46 0.45
CA CYS A 27 8.87 -0.65 1.22
C CYS A 27 8.19 0.31 2.21
N MET A 28 6.98 0.79 1.91
CA MET A 28 6.30 1.81 2.74
C MET A 28 6.09 1.38 4.20
N PRO A 29 5.62 0.16 4.52
CA PRO A 29 5.50 -0.28 5.91
C PRO A 29 6.84 -0.33 6.66
N PHE A 30 7.93 -0.75 6.01
CA PHE A 30 9.26 -0.76 6.64
C PHE A 30 9.77 0.67 6.88
N TYR A 31 9.56 1.57 5.92
CA TYR A 31 9.88 2.98 6.09
C TYR A 31 9.09 3.59 7.25
N LEU A 32 7.78 3.36 7.34
CA LEU A 32 6.96 3.87 8.42
C LEU A 32 7.33 3.25 9.77
N TYR A 33 7.64 1.95 9.81
CA TYR A 33 8.08 1.27 11.04
C TYR A 33 9.40 1.83 11.57
N SER A 34 10.35 2.15 10.68
CA SER A 34 11.67 2.68 11.05
C SER A 34 11.67 4.17 11.40
N THR A 35 10.67 4.94 10.94
CA THR A 35 10.63 6.41 11.12
C THR A 35 9.59 6.89 12.13
N ARG A 36 8.70 6.03 12.62
CA ARG A 36 7.64 6.39 13.58
C ARG A 36 7.69 5.50 14.82
N ASP A 37 7.30 6.05 15.97
CA ASP A 37 7.27 5.35 17.26
C ASP A 37 6.08 4.37 17.36
N TRP A 38 6.05 3.35 16.50
CA TRP A 38 4.98 2.35 16.49
C TRP A 38 4.88 1.56 17.79
N TYR A 39 5.99 1.37 18.51
CA TYR A 39 5.96 0.70 19.81
C TYR A 39 5.08 1.47 20.80
N ARG A 40 5.31 2.78 20.90
CA ARG A 40 4.51 3.67 21.75
C ARG A 40 3.04 3.66 21.34
N ARG A 41 2.78 3.77 20.05
CA ARG A 41 1.41 3.81 19.53
C ARG A 41 0.64 2.49 19.71
N LEU A 42 1.27 1.37 19.34
CA LEU A 42 0.59 0.06 19.38
C LEU A 42 0.49 -0.48 20.80
N ILE A 43 1.53 -0.28 21.62
CA ILE A 43 1.65 -0.91 22.95
C ILE A 43 1.29 0.07 24.06
N GLU A 44 1.91 1.25 24.13
CA GLU A 44 1.64 2.19 25.23
C GLU A 44 0.27 2.87 25.12
N GLN A 45 -0.21 3.13 23.91
CA GLN A 45 -1.54 3.70 23.66
C GLN A 45 -2.59 2.62 23.36
N GLU A 46 -2.21 1.34 23.42
CA GLU A 46 -3.07 0.18 23.20
C GLU A 46 -3.83 0.19 21.85
N GLU A 47 -3.36 0.98 20.86
CA GLU A 47 -4.02 1.06 19.56
C GLU A 47 -3.92 -0.25 18.77
N ILE A 48 -3.13 -1.23 19.21
CA ILE A 48 -3.08 -2.57 18.63
C ILE A 48 -4.46 -3.24 18.59
N PHE A 49 -5.40 -2.88 19.48
CA PHE A 49 -6.77 -3.40 19.46
C PHE A 49 -7.74 -2.54 18.64
N SER A 50 -7.26 -1.45 18.04
CA SER A 50 -8.07 -0.55 17.23
C SER A 50 -8.56 -1.22 15.96
N PHE A 51 -9.87 -1.12 15.72
CA PHE A 51 -10.50 -1.59 14.48
C PHE A 51 -9.84 -1.01 13.23
N MET A 52 -9.41 0.26 13.26
CA MET A 52 -8.79 0.93 12.12
C MET A 52 -7.42 0.33 11.77
N ILE A 53 -6.60 0.02 12.78
CA ILE A 53 -5.28 -0.61 12.58
C ILE A 53 -5.45 -2.00 11.97
N TRP A 54 -6.37 -2.81 12.50
CA TRP A 54 -6.65 -4.13 11.94
C TRP A 54 -7.23 -4.07 10.53
N THR A 55 -8.11 -3.12 10.25
CA THR A 55 -8.64 -2.89 8.90
C THR A 55 -7.52 -2.55 7.92
N HIS A 56 -6.64 -1.63 8.29
CA HIS A 56 -5.49 -1.25 7.46
C HIS A 56 -4.56 -2.45 7.22
N LEU A 57 -4.26 -3.23 8.26
CA LEU A 57 -3.43 -4.43 8.17
C LEU A 57 -4.03 -5.48 7.23
N LEU A 58 -5.33 -5.78 7.37
CA LEU A 58 -6.02 -6.74 6.50
C LEU A 58 -6.06 -6.27 5.04
N LEU A 59 -6.22 -4.96 4.80
CA LEU A 59 -6.13 -4.37 3.47
C LEU A 59 -4.74 -4.52 2.85
N LEU A 60 -3.66 -4.33 3.64
CA LEU A 60 -2.29 -4.57 3.18
C LEU A 60 -2.06 -6.05 2.84
N ILE A 61 -2.50 -6.98 3.69
CA ILE A 61 -2.39 -8.42 3.43
C ILE A 61 -3.13 -8.77 2.12
N THR A 62 -4.36 -8.29 1.97
CA THR A 62 -5.17 -8.50 0.76
C THR A 62 -4.45 -7.97 -0.48
N LEU A 63 -3.88 -6.76 -0.40
CA LEU A 63 -3.13 -6.14 -1.48
C LEU A 63 -1.90 -6.99 -1.88
N TYR A 64 -1.18 -7.57 -0.92
CA TYR A 64 -0.03 -8.43 -1.18
C TYR A 64 -0.39 -9.77 -1.80
N VAL A 65 -1.51 -10.37 -1.36
CA VAL A 65 -2.05 -11.57 -2.00
C VAL A 65 -2.41 -11.26 -3.45
N LEU A 66 -3.13 -10.16 -3.70
CA LEU A 66 -3.49 -9.74 -5.05
C LEU A 66 -2.25 -9.46 -5.91
N TYR A 67 -1.19 -8.86 -5.37
CA TYR A 67 0.06 -8.70 -6.11
C TYR A 67 0.70 -10.03 -6.50
N THR A 68 0.70 -11.01 -5.61
CA THR A 68 1.22 -12.34 -5.91
C THR A 68 0.46 -12.97 -7.08
N LEU A 69 -0.87 -12.91 -7.05
CA LEU A 69 -1.73 -13.42 -8.12
C LEU A 69 -1.49 -12.65 -9.44
N GLN A 70 -1.43 -11.32 -9.39
CA GLN A 70 -1.19 -10.45 -10.55
C GLN A 70 0.15 -10.78 -11.23
N ILE A 71 1.20 -11.04 -10.44
CA ILE A 71 2.52 -11.41 -10.93
C ILE A 71 2.48 -12.80 -11.57
N ILE A 72 1.78 -13.77 -10.97
CA ILE A 72 1.62 -15.11 -11.54
C ILE A 72 0.91 -15.03 -12.89
N ALA A 73 -0.25 -14.37 -12.96
CA ALA A 73 -1.00 -14.19 -14.19
C ALA A 73 -0.20 -13.37 -15.23
N GLY A 74 0.52 -12.34 -14.79
CA GLY A 74 1.41 -11.56 -15.66
C GLY A 74 2.54 -12.39 -16.26
N ARG A 75 3.14 -13.30 -15.48
CA ARG A 75 4.16 -14.23 -15.98
C ARG A 75 3.61 -15.25 -16.97
N GLN A 76 2.37 -15.71 -16.81
CA GLN A 76 1.68 -16.58 -17.76
C GLN A 76 1.45 -15.84 -19.09
N LEU A 77 0.96 -14.60 -19.04
CA LEU A 77 0.78 -13.75 -20.23
C LEU A 77 2.10 -13.51 -20.98
N LEU A 78 3.20 -13.28 -20.26
CA LEU A 78 4.53 -13.12 -20.88
C LEU A 78 5.04 -14.40 -21.56
N LYS A 79 4.53 -15.58 -21.17
CA LYS A 79 4.79 -16.86 -21.85
C LYS A 79 3.87 -17.12 -23.04
N GLY A 80 2.93 -16.20 -23.32
CA GLY A 80 1.98 -16.31 -24.42
C GLY A 80 0.66 -17.00 -24.06
N ASP A 81 0.45 -17.35 -22.78
CA ASP A 81 -0.81 -17.90 -22.30
C ASP A 81 -1.84 -16.77 -22.15
N ASN A 82 -2.79 -16.71 -23.08
CA ASN A 82 -3.79 -15.65 -23.12
C ASN A 82 -4.99 -15.91 -22.20
N ASP A 83 -5.16 -17.13 -21.68
CA ASP A 83 -6.30 -17.45 -20.81
C ASP A 83 -6.19 -16.70 -19.47
N ALA A 84 -4.96 -16.43 -19.02
CA ALA A 84 -4.66 -15.62 -17.84
C ALA A 84 -5.02 -14.12 -17.98
N ARG A 85 -5.46 -13.65 -19.15
CA ARG A 85 -5.66 -12.22 -19.43
C ARG A 85 -6.82 -11.62 -18.65
N GLU A 86 -7.94 -12.34 -18.59
CA GLU A 86 -9.14 -11.88 -17.89
C GLU A 86 -8.86 -11.79 -16.38
N ASP A 87 -8.25 -12.82 -15.82
CA ASP A 87 -7.82 -12.86 -14.42
C ASP A 87 -6.85 -11.72 -14.10
N HIS A 88 -5.82 -11.51 -14.93
CA HIS A 88 -4.88 -10.40 -14.74
C HIS A 88 -5.56 -9.03 -14.79
N ALA A 89 -6.56 -8.84 -15.64
CA ALA A 89 -7.31 -7.60 -15.72
C ALA A 89 -8.23 -7.39 -14.50
N ALA A 90 -8.92 -8.46 -14.06
CA ALA A 90 -9.79 -8.43 -12.89
C ALA A 90 -9.00 -8.17 -11.60
N GLN A 91 -7.90 -8.90 -11.40
CA GLN A 91 -6.97 -8.72 -10.29
C GLN A 91 -6.39 -7.30 -10.29
N GLY A 92 -6.03 -6.75 -11.46
CA GLY A 92 -5.54 -5.38 -11.61
C GLY A 92 -6.55 -4.33 -11.12
N LYS A 93 -7.85 -4.53 -11.39
CA LYS A 93 -8.91 -3.67 -10.84
C LYS A 93 -9.03 -3.82 -9.33
N GLY A 94 -8.97 -5.05 -8.82
CA GLY A 94 -8.98 -5.34 -7.38
C GLY A 94 -7.83 -4.63 -6.65
N ILE A 95 -6.62 -4.67 -7.21
CA ILE A 95 -5.44 -3.97 -6.70
C ILE A 95 -5.68 -2.45 -6.63
N LEU A 96 -6.23 -1.85 -7.68
CA LEU A 96 -6.51 -0.41 -7.69
C LEU A 96 -7.45 0.00 -6.56
N ILE A 97 -8.50 -0.79 -6.33
CA ILE A 97 -9.49 -0.54 -5.27
C ILE A 97 -8.85 -0.74 -3.90
N ALA A 98 -8.20 -1.89 -3.67
CA ALA A 98 -7.54 -2.21 -2.39
C ALA A 98 -6.50 -1.14 -2.03
N ARG A 99 -5.67 -0.73 -3.01
CA ARG A 99 -4.66 0.30 -2.81
C ARG A 99 -5.26 1.66 -2.47
N ALA A 100 -6.36 2.06 -3.10
CA ALA A 100 -7.07 3.28 -2.75
C ALA A 100 -7.51 3.25 -1.27
N PHE A 101 -8.08 2.14 -0.81
CA PHE A 101 -8.46 1.98 0.59
C PHE A 101 -7.25 1.94 1.54
N VAL A 102 -6.14 1.30 1.18
CA VAL A 102 -4.89 1.34 1.95
C VAL A 102 -4.41 2.78 2.12
N ILE A 103 -4.41 3.59 1.06
CA ILE A 103 -4.00 5.00 1.14
C ILE A 103 -4.95 5.81 2.03
N LEU A 104 -6.26 5.63 1.87
CA LEU A 104 -7.26 6.33 2.69
C LEU A 104 -7.10 5.98 4.17
N THR A 105 -7.04 4.70 4.49
CA THR A 105 -6.87 4.23 5.87
C THR A 105 -5.51 4.63 6.46
N ALA A 106 -4.44 4.64 5.65
CA ALA A 106 -3.14 5.18 6.08
C ALA A 106 -3.25 6.66 6.46
N MET A 107 -3.88 7.49 5.63
CA MET A 107 -4.08 8.92 5.93
C MET A 107 -4.88 9.14 7.20
N MET A 108 -5.91 8.31 7.44
CA MET A 108 -6.70 8.37 8.68
C MET A 108 -5.90 7.95 9.92
N LEU A 109 -4.85 7.14 9.74
CA LEU A 109 -3.93 6.74 10.80
C LEU A 109 -2.77 7.73 10.99
N VAL A 110 -2.56 8.70 10.11
CA VAL A 110 -1.50 9.71 10.32
C VAL A 110 -1.91 10.64 11.45
N GLU A 111 -1.23 10.55 12.59
CA GLU A 111 -1.30 11.58 13.62
C GLU A 111 -0.57 12.84 13.13
N PRO A 112 -1.13 14.04 13.34
CA PRO A 112 -0.41 15.28 13.07
C PRO A 112 0.84 15.32 13.96
N GLU A 113 1.99 15.66 13.35
CA GLU A 113 3.20 15.96 14.11
C GLU A 113 2.84 17.01 15.16
N ARG A 114 2.91 16.64 16.43
CA ARG A 114 2.66 17.55 17.54
C ARG A 114 3.67 18.70 17.43
N PRO A 115 3.26 19.95 17.13
CA PRO A 115 4.13 21.10 17.36
C PRO A 115 4.02 21.49 18.84
N VAL A 116 4.18 20.53 19.75
CA VAL A 116 3.95 20.78 21.19
C VAL A 116 5.23 21.27 21.87
N GLU A 117 6.41 21.02 21.29
CA GLU A 117 7.65 21.59 21.81
C GLU A 117 7.81 23.08 21.45
N ALA A 118 7.39 23.50 20.25
CA ALA A 118 7.47 24.90 19.84
C ALA A 118 6.49 25.81 20.59
N VAL A 119 5.29 25.33 20.94
CA VAL A 119 4.30 26.12 21.68
C VAL A 119 4.58 26.13 23.18
N ALA A 120 5.12 25.05 23.77
CA ALA A 120 5.52 25.05 25.18
C ALA A 120 6.72 25.97 25.44
N LEU A 121 7.70 26.04 24.52
CA LEU A 121 8.81 27.00 24.58
C LEU A 121 8.38 28.45 24.36
N LEU A 122 7.26 28.68 23.66
CA LEU A 122 6.68 30.02 23.44
C LEU A 122 5.70 30.46 24.53
N MET A 123 5.24 29.55 25.41
CA MET A 123 4.21 29.85 26.43
C MET A 123 4.67 29.70 27.90
N GLY A 124 5.96 29.54 28.19
CA GLY A 124 6.53 29.83 29.53
C GLY A 124 7.71 28.93 29.92
N GLY A 125 8.89 29.44 30.30
CA GLY A 125 9.21 30.81 30.71
C GLY A 125 8.62 31.13 32.07
#